data_AF-A0A8T4ZAX9-F1
#
_entry.id   AF-A0A8T4ZAX9-F1
#
_cell.length_a   1.000
_cell.length_b   1.000
_cell.length_c   1.000
_cell.angle_alpha   90.00
_cell.angle_beta   90.00
_cell.angle_gamma   90.00
#
_symmetry.space_group_name_H-M   'P 1'
#
loop_
_entity.id
_entity.type
_entity.pdbx_description
1 polymer ?
#
loop_
_entity_poly.entity_id
_entity_poly.type
_entity_poly.pdbx_seq_one_letter_code
_entity_poly.pdbx_strand_id
1 'polypeptide(L)'
;RAEYFNYTTRTVPIVLDGNRYVELRFMDSVPLESMTKLAVSPLIVRVGDPVKVSGWVDSKRSGEHVEVIVIGPNNTRIDRVYRTIEGGFFDGEFKPNIDGRWIVYADWISGPPQTTNTRSRAYTVLVEPRPPLIILIIRALPIVVVVIGICVAAAFLLLSRFRETRT
;
A
#
# COMPACT_ATOMS: atom_id res chain seq x y z
N ARG A 1 1.69 30.00 -34.09
CA ARG A 1 0.73 29.15 -33.34
C ARG A 1 0.32 28.04 -34.29
N ALA A 2 0.84 26.82 -34.11
CA ALA A 2 0.51 25.70 -34.97
C ALA A 2 -0.61 24.91 -34.29
N GLU A 3 -1.78 24.85 -34.92
CA GLU A 3 -2.88 23.98 -34.52
C GLU A 3 -2.80 22.71 -35.36
N TYR A 4 -2.67 21.57 -34.69
CA TYR A 4 -2.65 20.27 -35.34
C TYR A 4 -3.97 19.56 -35.09
N PHE A 5 -4.66 19.22 -36.18
CA PHE A 5 -5.90 18.45 -36.16
C PHE A 5 -5.59 17.01 -35.74
N ASN A 6 -6.16 16.60 -34.61
CA ASN A 6 -5.94 15.30 -33.99
C ASN A 6 -6.74 14.23 -34.72
N TYR A 7 -6.06 13.48 -35.59
CA TYR A 7 -6.57 12.23 -36.13
C TYR A 7 -5.74 11.09 -35.54
N THR A 8 -6.33 10.43 -34.56
CA THR A 8 -6.10 9.06 -34.12
C THR A 8 -4.67 8.52 -34.32
N THR A 9 -3.75 8.87 -33.42
CA THR A 9 -2.55 8.04 -33.20
C THR A 9 -2.24 8.02 -31.71
N ARG A 10 -2.08 6.81 -31.14
CA ARG A 10 -1.74 6.54 -29.72
C ARG A 10 -0.31 7.00 -29.34
N THR A 11 0.26 7.91 -30.10
CA THR A 11 1.66 8.34 -30.02
C THR A 11 1.70 9.82 -30.35
N VAL A 12 2.12 10.62 -29.37
CA VAL A 12 2.40 12.04 -29.56
C VAL A 12 3.90 12.15 -29.87
N PRO A 13 4.29 12.44 -31.12
CA PRO A 13 5.71 12.67 -31.42
C PRO A 13 6.14 13.98 -30.78
N ILE A 14 7.09 13.90 -29.85
CA ILE A 14 7.71 15.07 -29.23
C ILE A 14 9.02 15.34 -29.98
N VAL A 15 9.04 16.38 -30.81
CA VAL A 15 10.27 16.87 -31.44
C VAL A 15 10.98 17.77 -30.44
N LEU A 16 12.07 17.29 -29.86
CA LEU A 16 12.91 18.04 -28.93
C LEU A 16 13.97 18.80 -29.72
N ASP A 17 13.71 20.07 -30.00
CA ASP A 17 14.73 20.97 -30.54
C ASP A 17 15.60 21.49 -29.38
N GLY A 18 16.74 20.82 -29.18
CA GLY A 18 17.77 21.21 -28.20
C GLY A 18 18.04 20.19 -27.09
N ASN A 19 19.30 20.13 -26.64
CA ASN A 19 19.79 19.30 -25.52
C ASN A 19 19.18 19.73 -24.17
N ARG A 20 17.87 19.47 -23.97
CA ARG A 20 17.19 19.64 -22.68
C ARG A 20 16.69 18.28 -22.20
N TYR A 21 16.97 17.99 -20.93
CA TYR A 21 16.38 16.84 -20.25
C TYR A 21 14.91 17.16 -19.95
N VAL A 22 14.00 16.31 -20.41
CA VAL A 22 12.56 16.43 -20.16
C VAL A 22 12.10 15.18 -19.42
N GLU A 23 11.48 15.37 -18.27
CA GLU A 23 10.78 14.31 -17.54
C GLU A 23 9.30 14.33 -17.92
N LEU A 24 8.79 13.19 -18.41
CA LEU A 24 7.37 12.99 -18.65
C LEU A 24 6.69 12.57 -17.34
N ARG A 25 5.86 13.45 -16.78
CA ARG A 25 4.98 13.13 -15.67
C ARG A 25 3.53 13.13 -16.15
N PHE A 26 2.91 11.95 -16.22
CA PHE A 26 1.46 11.85 -16.41
C PHE A 26 0.78 12.37 -15.14
N MET A 27 0.10 13.50 -15.22
CA MET A 27 -0.62 14.10 -14.08
C MET A 27 -1.91 13.35 -13.75
N ASP A 28 -2.51 12.74 -14.76
CA ASP A 28 -3.74 11.97 -14.64
C ASP A 28 -3.51 10.51 -15.03
N SER A 29 -4.20 9.62 -14.34
CA SER A 29 -4.24 8.22 -14.73
C SER A 29 -5.07 8.05 -15.97
N VAL A 30 -4.47 7.51 -17.02
CA VAL A 30 -5.20 7.09 -18.22
C VAL A 30 -6.25 6.05 -17.79
N PRO A 31 -7.55 6.30 -18.02
CA PRO A 31 -8.57 5.29 -17.76
C PRO A 31 -8.38 4.19 -18.79
N LEU A 32 -7.66 3.14 -18.39
CA LEU A 32 -7.56 1.90 -19.13
C LEU A 32 -8.83 1.12 -18.84
N GLU A 33 -9.69 0.97 -19.84
CA GLU A 33 -10.72 -0.05 -19.79
C GLU A 33 -10.03 -1.42 -19.74
N SER A 34 -10.16 -2.05 -18.58
CA SER A 34 -9.62 -3.36 -18.25
C SER A 34 -10.74 -4.20 -17.69
N MET A 35 -10.69 -5.50 -18.00
CA MET A 35 -11.61 -6.48 -17.43
C MET A 35 -11.32 -6.76 -15.96
N THR A 36 -10.19 -6.28 -15.42
CA THR A 36 -9.81 -6.48 -14.03
C THR A 36 -9.72 -5.14 -13.31
N LYS A 37 -10.50 -4.96 -12.25
CA LYS A 37 -10.39 -3.82 -11.35
C LYS A 37 -9.74 -4.26 -10.05
N LEU A 38 -8.86 -3.40 -9.55
CA LEU A 38 -8.11 -3.61 -8.32
C LEU A 38 -8.29 -2.38 -7.43
N ALA A 39 -8.40 -2.62 -6.14
CA ALA A 39 -8.38 -1.65 -5.08
C ALA A 39 -7.32 -2.09 -4.07
N VAL A 40 -6.54 -1.12 -3.58
CA VAL A 40 -5.45 -1.37 -2.64
C VAL A 40 -5.59 -0.38 -1.48
N SER A 41 -5.57 -0.89 -0.26
CA SER A 41 -5.69 -0.07 0.95
C SER A 41 -4.99 -0.73 2.15
N PRO A 42 -4.22 0.02 2.95
CA PRO A 42 -3.86 1.43 2.79
C PRO A 42 -2.77 1.65 1.72
N LEU A 43 -2.67 2.87 1.17
CA LEU A 43 -1.60 3.26 0.22
C LEU A 43 -0.30 3.70 0.91
N ILE A 44 -0.35 3.98 2.21
CA ILE A 44 0.81 4.30 3.03
C ILE A 44 0.79 3.34 4.22
N VAL A 45 1.86 2.60 4.41
CA VAL A 45 1.95 1.49 5.36
C VAL A 45 3.38 1.40 5.91
N ARG A 46 3.60 0.74 7.04
CA ARG A 46 4.97 0.50 7.54
C ARG A 46 5.45 -0.89 7.16
N VAL A 47 6.77 -1.08 7.15
CA VAL A 47 7.36 -2.41 6.95
C VAL A 47 6.74 -3.42 7.93
N GLY A 48 6.26 -4.53 7.38
CA GLY A 48 5.63 -5.63 8.10
C GLY A 48 4.13 -5.47 8.38
N ASP A 49 3.53 -4.31 8.12
CA ASP A 49 2.08 -4.11 8.25
C ASP A 49 1.35 -4.67 7.01
N PRO A 50 0.14 -5.25 7.17
CA PRO A 50 -0.60 -5.84 6.05
C PRO A 50 -1.22 -4.78 5.15
N VAL A 51 -1.12 -5.00 3.84
CA VAL A 51 -1.82 -4.24 2.80
C VAL A 51 -2.91 -5.13 2.22
N LYS A 52 -4.15 -4.64 2.24
CA LYS A 52 -5.29 -5.35 1.67
C LYS A 52 -5.41 -5.03 0.19
N VAL A 53 -5.67 -6.07 -0.58
CA VAL A 53 -5.97 -5.99 -2.00
C VAL A 53 -7.34 -6.61 -2.22
N SER A 54 -8.19 -5.92 -2.96
CA SER A 54 -9.47 -6.45 -3.38
C SER A 54 -9.77 -6.03 -4.80
N GLY A 55 -10.61 -6.77 -5.49
CA GLY A 55 -10.89 -6.47 -6.87
C GLY A 55 -11.97 -7.36 -7.43
N TRP A 56 -12.24 -7.16 -8.70
CA TRP A 56 -13.14 -8.02 -9.43
C TRP A 56 -12.71 -8.11 -10.89
N VAL A 57 -13.01 -9.25 -11.49
CA VAL A 57 -12.90 -9.47 -12.93
C VAL A 57 -14.28 -9.41 -13.57
N ASP A 58 -14.34 -8.99 -14.82
CA ASP A 58 -15.55 -9.00 -15.65
C ASP A 58 -15.85 -10.43 -16.15
N SER A 59 -16.14 -11.31 -15.19
CA SER A 59 -16.59 -12.68 -15.45
C SER A 59 -17.84 -12.96 -14.65
N LYS A 60 -18.83 -13.57 -15.31
CA LYS A 60 -20.03 -14.09 -14.64
C LYS A 60 -19.77 -15.43 -13.91
N ARG A 61 -18.56 -15.97 -14.01
CA ARG A 61 -18.17 -17.26 -13.44
C ARG A 61 -17.36 -17.06 -12.16
N SER A 62 -17.57 -17.97 -11.20
CA SER A 62 -16.73 -18.13 -10.02
C SER A 62 -15.61 -19.15 -10.28
N GLY A 63 -14.55 -19.11 -9.49
CA GLY A 63 -13.42 -20.04 -9.59
C GLY A 63 -12.37 -19.68 -10.65
N GLU A 64 -12.43 -18.46 -11.18
CA GLU A 64 -11.40 -17.92 -12.06
C GLU A 64 -10.13 -17.62 -11.26
N HIS A 65 -8.95 -17.72 -11.88
CA HIS A 65 -7.70 -17.42 -11.20
C HIS A 65 -7.19 -16.02 -11.57
N VAL A 66 -6.82 -15.25 -10.56
CA VAL A 66 -6.25 -13.90 -10.69
C VAL A 66 -4.90 -13.89 -9.98
N GLU A 67 -3.86 -13.50 -10.70
CA GLU A 67 -2.52 -13.32 -10.15
C GLU A 67 -2.33 -11.86 -9.74
N VAL A 68 -2.15 -11.60 -8.45
CA VAL A 68 -1.75 -10.30 -7.93
C VAL A 68 -0.24 -10.28 -7.83
N ILE A 69 0.37 -9.34 -8.56
CA ILE A 69 1.80 -9.18 -8.68
C ILE A 69 2.20 -7.90 -7.95
N VAL A 70 3.14 -8.04 -7.02
CA VAL A 70 3.62 -6.96 -6.16
C VAL A 70 5.12 -6.83 -6.35
N ILE A 71 5.55 -5.69 -6.89
CA ILE A 71 6.96 -5.40 -7.21
C ILE A 71 7.44 -4.32 -6.24
N GLY A 72 8.39 -4.69 -5.41
CA GLY A 72 9.03 -3.81 -4.45
C GLY A 72 10.38 -3.28 -4.90
N PRO A 73 11.05 -2.52 -4.02
CA PRO A 73 12.42 -2.06 -4.22
C PRO A 73 13.39 -3.22 -4.45
N ASN A 74 14.50 -2.95 -5.14
CA ASN A 74 15.55 -3.94 -5.47
C ASN A 74 15.03 -5.16 -6.26
N ASN A 75 13.98 -4.97 -7.05
CA ASN A 75 13.38 -6.02 -7.87
C ASN A 75 12.76 -7.17 -7.04
N THR A 76 12.45 -6.90 -5.77
CA THR A 76 11.73 -7.85 -4.91
C THR A 76 10.34 -8.08 -5.50
N ARG A 77 9.96 -9.34 -5.70
CA ARG A 77 8.67 -9.70 -6.32
C ARG A 77 7.91 -10.66 -5.43
N ILE A 78 6.63 -10.37 -5.22
CA ILE A 78 5.69 -11.23 -4.51
C ILE A 78 4.52 -11.49 -5.46
N ASP A 79 4.35 -12.76 -5.84
CA ASP A 79 3.24 -13.21 -6.68
C ASP A 79 2.26 -14.02 -5.81
N ARG A 80 0.97 -13.70 -5.92
CA ARG A 80 -0.10 -14.38 -5.20
C ARG A 80 -1.26 -14.68 -6.14
N VAL A 81 -1.68 -15.94 -6.18
CA VAL A 81 -2.84 -16.36 -6.97
C VAL A 81 -4.06 -16.43 -6.06
N TYR A 82 -5.11 -15.70 -6.43
CA TYR A 82 -6.40 -15.71 -5.78
C TYR A 82 -7.43 -16.36 -6.69
N ARG A 83 -8.42 -17.03 -6.08
CA ARG A 83 -9.59 -17.57 -6.79
C ARG A 83 -10.75 -16.63 -6.61
N THR A 84 -11.46 -16.34 -7.69
CA THR A 84 -12.64 -15.49 -7.63
C THR A 84 -13.82 -16.22 -6.99
N ILE A 85 -14.60 -15.48 -6.23
CA ILE A 85 -15.90 -15.93 -5.72
C ILE A 85 -17.02 -15.54 -6.70
N GLU A 86 -18.27 -15.62 -6.26
CA GLU A 86 -19.43 -15.24 -7.06
C GLU A 86 -19.31 -13.80 -7.58
N GLY A 87 -19.63 -13.59 -8.85
CA GLY A 87 -19.51 -12.28 -9.51
C GLY A 87 -18.07 -11.84 -9.80
N GLY A 88 -17.09 -12.74 -9.75
CA GLY A 88 -15.71 -12.44 -10.16
C GLY A 88 -14.90 -11.67 -9.11
N PHE A 89 -15.41 -11.50 -7.90
CA PHE A 89 -14.72 -10.79 -6.82
C PHE A 89 -13.55 -11.60 -6.25
N PHE A 90 -12.49 -10.92 -5.82
CA PHE A 90 -11.38 -11.51 -5.08
C PHE A 90 -10.85 -10.55 -4.01
N ASP A 91 -10.33 -11.11 -2.93
CA ASP A 91 -9.70 -10.37 -1.84
C ASP A 91 -8.46 -11.10 -1.30
N GLY A 92 -7.56 -10.33 -0.70
CA GLY A 92 -6.34 -10.85 -0.15
C GLY A 92 -5.52 -9.80 0.59
N GLU A 93 -4.37 -10.24 1.09
CA GLU A 93 -3.42 -9.37 1.75
C GLU A 93 -1.97 -9.76 1.45
N PHE A 94 -1.09 -8.78 1.48
CA PHE A 94 0.36 -9.00 1.44
C PHE A 94 1.06 -8.13 2.48
N LYS A 95 2.26 -8.53 2.89
CA LYS A 95 3.08 -7.80 3.86
C LYS A 95 4.42 -7.42 3.22
N PRO A 96 4.67 -6.13 2.96
CA PRO A 96 5.95 -5.68 2.45
C PRO A 96 7.03 -5.82 3.53
N ASN A 97 8.19 -6.32 3.13
CA ASN A 97 9.33 -6.60 4.01
C ASN A 97 10.44 -5.54 3.92
N ILE A 98 10.38 -4.65 2.93
CA ILE A 98 11.38 -3.62 2.64
C ILE A 98 10.65 -2.29 2.47
N ASP A 99 11.21 -1.22 3.02
CA ASP A 99 10.71 0.14 2.87
C ASP A 99 10.96 0.68 1.47
N GLY A 100 10.10 1.59 1.01
CA GLY A 100 10.17 2.20 -0.30
C GLY A 100 8.88 2.05 -1.09
N ARG A 101 9.00 2.19 -2.41
CA ARG A 101 7.87 2.21 -3.33
C ARG A 101 7.55 0.81 -3.84
N TRP A 102 6.30 0.38 -3.67
CA TRP A 102 5.79 -0.88 -4.16
C TRP A 102 4.74 -0.64 -5.24
N ILE A 103 4.81 -1.39 -6.33
CA ILE A 103 3.85 -1.37 -7.44
C ILE A 103 3.02 -2.65 -7.34
N VAL A 104 1.70 -2.50 -7.32
CA VAL A 104 0.74 -3.60 -7.19
C VAL A 104 -0.21 -3.58 -8.38
N TYR A 105 -0.35 -4.71 -9.05
CA TYR A 105 -1.36 -4.90 -10.10
C TYR A 105 -1.85 -6.33 -10.11
N ALA A 106 -3.02 -6.56 -10.72
CA ALA A 106 -3.60 -7.88 -10.90
C ALA A 106 -3.62 -8.26 -12.38
N ASP A 107 -3.43 -9.54 -12.68
CA ASP A 107 -3.55 -10.12 -14.01
C ASP A 107 -4.55 -11.29 -13.96
N TRP A 108 -5.59 -11.21 -14.78
CA TRP A 108 -6.59 -12.27 -14.87
C TRP A 108 -6.10 -13.39 -15.81
N ILE A 109 -5.44 -14.39 -15.23
CA ILE A 109 -4.78 -15.47 -15.97
C ILE A 109 -5.75 -16.48 -16.59
N SER A 110 -6.97 -16.60 -16.06
CA SER A 110 -8.03 -17.44 -16.63
C SER A 110 -8.92 -16.69 -17.64
N GLY A 111 -8.56 -15.44 -17.98
CA GLY A 111 -9.35 -14.58 -18.83
C GLY A 111 -9.39 -14.96 -20.31
N PRO A 112 -10.20 -14.24 -21.11
CA PRO A 112 -10.23 -14.40 -22.56
C PRO A 112 -8.84 -14.14 -23.17
N PRO A 113 -8.57 -14.69 -24.38
CA PRO A 113 -7.26 -14.61 -25.02
C PRO A 113 -6.75 -13.17 -25.16
N GLN A 114 -5.43 -13.03 -25.31
CA GLN A 114 -4.57 -11.82 -25.25
C GLN A 114 -5.03 -10.55 -26.01
N THR A 115 -6.14 -10.60 -26.74
CA THR A 115 -6.76 -9.45 -27.42
C THR A 115 -7.45 -8.47 -26.46
N THR A 116 -7.69 -8.86 -25.20
CA THR A 116 -8.35 -8.01 -24.21
C THR A 116 -7.44 -7.73 -23.02
N ASN A 117 -7.49 -6.49 -22.50
CA ASN A 117 -6.69 -6.09 -21.34
C ASN A 117 -7.18 -6.83 -20.07
N THR A 118 -6.48 -7.90 -19.70
CA THR A 118 -6.71 -8.69 -18.47
C THR A 118 -6.03 -8.09 -17.25
N ARG A 119 -5.10 -7.14 -17.45
CA ARG A 119 -4.33 -6.50 -16.38
C ARG A 119 -5.05 -5.30 -15.80
N SER A 120 -5.10 -5.21 -14.48
CA SER A 120 -5.63 -4.06 -13.78
C SER A 120 -4.70 -2.85 -13.91
N ARG A 121 -5.24 -1.69 -13.53
CA ARG A 121 -4.41 -0.53 -13.21
C ARG A 121 -3.43 -0.88 -12.09
N ALA A 122 -2.22 -0.35 -12.20
CA ALA A 122 -1.22 -0.46 -11.15
C ALA A 122 -1.43 0.61 -10.07
N TYR A 123 -1.31 0.19 -8.81
CA TYR A 123 -1.31 1.05 -7.63
C TYR A 123 0.10 1.17 -7.08
N THR A 124 0.42 2.35 -6.57
CA THR A 124 1.67 2.58 -5.85
C THR A 124 1.40 2.65 -4.36
N VAL A 125 2.04 1.78 -3.60
CA VAL A 125 2.02 1.77 -2.13
C VAL A 125 3.36 2.27 -1.62
N LEU A 126 3.33 3.24 -0.71
CA LEU A 126 4.51 3.76 -0.03
C LEU A 126 4.68 3.00 1.30
N VAL A 127 5.82 2.34 1.44
CA VAL A 127 6.17 1.60 2.65
C VAL A 127 7.21 2.39 3.44
N GLU A 128 6.86 2.80 4.64
CA GLU A 128 7.73 3.53 5.55
C GLU A 128 8.54 2.59 6.44
N PRO A 129 9.79 2.94 6.79
CA PRO A 129 10.57 2.15 7.72
C PRO A 129 9.92 2.15 9.10
N ARG A 130 9.95 0.99 9.77
CA ARG A 130 9.46 0.89 11.15
C ARG A 130 10.52 1.50 12.09
N PRO A 131 10.13 2.42 13.02
CA PRO A 131 11.07 2.94 13.99
C PRO A 131 11.68 1.82 14.84
N PRO A 132 12.98 1.86 15.14
CA PRO A 132 13.60 0.88 16.02
C PRO A 132 13.00 0.95 17.43
N LEU A 133 12.90 -0.21 18.10
CA LEU A 133 12.32 -0.33 19.44
C LEU A 133 12.98 0.60 20.48
N ILE A 134 14.27 0.88 20.32
CA ILE A 134 15.03 1.77 21.20
C ILE A 134 14.40 3.17 21.26
N ILE A 135 13.99 3.72 20.12
CA ILE A 135 13.35 5.05 20.07
C ILE A 135 11.99 5.03 20.78
N LEU A 136 11.25 3.92 20.67
CA LEU A 136 9.98 3.76 21.38
C LEU A 136 10.18 3.72 22.90
N ILE A 137 11.21 2.99 23.37
CA ILE A 137 11.55 2.91 24.79
C ILE A 137 11.95 4.30 25.32
N ILE A 138 12.84 5.01 24.61
CA ILE A 138 13.30 6.35 25.01
C ILE A 138 12.11 7.32 25.09
N ARG A 139 11.17 7.27 24.14
CA ARG A 139 9.96 8.13 24.17
C ARG A 139 9.02 7.81 25.33
N ALA A 140 8.92 6.54 25.73
CA ALA A 140 8.06 6.13 26.84
C ALA A 140 8.69 6.38 28.23
N LEU A 141 10.02 6.48 28.30
CA LEU A 141 10.78 6.63 29.54
C LEU A 141 10.32 7.78 30.46
N PRO A 142 10.11 9.04 29.98
CA PRO A 142 9.65 10.11 30.86
C PRO A 142 8.25 9.85 31.45
N ILE A 143 7.35 9.24 30.67
CA ILE A 143 6.01 8.87 31.15
C ILE A 143 6.13 7.82 32.26
N VAL A 144 6.97 6.81 32.07
CA VAL A 144 7.22 5.76 33.07
C VAL A 144 7.81 6.35 34.36
N VAL A 145 8.77 7.27 34.28
CA VAL A 145 9.37 7.94 35.45
C VAL A 145 8.31 8.73 36.23
N VAL A 146 7.43 9.45 35.54
CA VAL A 146 6.34 10.21 36.18
C VAL A 146 5.36 9.27 36.87
N VAL A 147 4.93 8.19 36.20
CA VAL A 147 4.01 7.20 36.77
C VAL A 147 4.61 6.55 38.01
N ILE A 148 5.89 6.14 37.95
CA ILE A 148 6.60 5.57 39.10
C ILE A 148 6.66 6.59 40.25
N GLY A 149 6.99 7.86 39.96
CA GLY A 149 7.03 8.92 40.97
C GLY A 149 5.68 9.13 41.67
N ILE A 150 4.59 9.13 40.90
CA ILE A 150 3.22 9.24 41.44
C ILE A 150 2.89 8.01 42.31
N CYS A 151 3.21 6.80 41.85
CA CYS A 151 2.99 5.58 42.62
C CYS A 151 3.75 5.58 43.95
N VAL A 152 5.02 6.03 43.95
CA VAL A 152 5.84 6.13 45.16
C VAL A 152 5.27 7.17 46.12
N ALA A 153 4.87 8.34 45.62
CA ALA A 153 4.25 9.38 46.46
C ALA A 153 2.91 8.93 47.06
N ALA A 154 2.07 8.25 46.29
CA ALA A 154 0.80 7.70 46.78
C ALA A 154 1.02 6.62 47.84
N ALA A 155 1.97 5.71 47.62
CA ALA A 155 2.33 4.69 48.61
C ALA A 155 2.85 5.32 49.91
N PHE A 156 3.68 6.35 49.81
CA PHE A 156 4.17 7.10 50.97
C PHE A 156 3.02 7.75 51.77
N LEU A 157 2.07 8.40 51.09
CA LEU A 157 0.91 9.03 51.73
C LEU A 157 -0.03 8.02 52.39
N LEU A 158 -0.21 6.84 51.79
CA LEU A 158 -1.00 5.77 52.40
C LEU A 158 -0.33 5.24 53.67
N LEU A 159 0.99 5.00 53.62
CA LEU A 159 1.75 4.53 54.78
C LEU A 159 1.80 5.57 55.90
N SER A 160 1.88 6.88 55.58
CA SER A 160 1.90 7.93 56.59
C SER A 160 0.56 8.02 57.34
N ARG A 161 -0.58 7.86 56.65
CA ARG A 161 -1.92 7.85 57.28
C ARG A 161 -2.14 6.67 58.21
N PHE A 162 -1.53 5.52 57.93
CA PHE A 162 -1.62 4.35 58.83
C PHE A 162 -0.82 4.52 60.13
N ARG A 163 0.14 5.45 60.17
CA ARG A 163 0.93 5.71 61.40
C ARG A 163 0.19 6.60 62.40
N GLU A 164 -0.59 7.57 61.93
CA GLU A 164 -1.36 8.48 62.82
C GLU A 164 -2.53 7.80 63.53
N THR A 165 -3.07 6.71 62.99
CA THR A 165 -4.21 6.00 63.60
C THR A 165 -3.82 4.99 64.69
N ARG A 166 -2.52 4.81 64.98
CA ARG A 166 -1.99 3.84 65.96
C ARG A 166 -1.42 4.46 67.24
N THR A 167 -1.53 5.78 67.43
CA THR A 167 -1.22 6.50 68.67
C THR A 167 -2.50 7.02 69.30
#